data_AF-A0A9P1GGU4-F1
#
_entry.id   AF-A0A9P1GGU4-F1
#
_cell.length_a   1.000
_cell.length_b   1.000
_cell.length_c   1.000
_cell.angle_alpha   90.00
_cell.angle_beta   90.00
_cell.angle_gamma   90.00
#
_symmetry.space_group_name_H-M   'P 1'
#
loop_
_entity.id
_entity.type
_entity.pdbx_description
1 polymer ?
#
loop_
_entity_poly.entity_id
_entity_poly.type
_entity_poly.pdbx_seq_one_letter_code
_entity_poly.pdbx_strand_id
1 'polypeptide(L)'
;MHELRAEKLRAEVEVAKGAMVLSEMGGFLSHLERECADAKGDRDRLERELREHKELMNSELYDIEILFKLKQGQVEVPQAAVVTDYSDAIVIDQEVVESRNRRITDLGKDKVHILTKIKEFRKSLSLLDWEHEMLALQTTDLEERTKDVHMLRVTKDLQSLLKGGEEGRNKAESDLLERKIEHLSEATEKKEQALKKQHSMVSHAAKLRKNENTMLEKKLRELQQNVIQREHIRRLRGPAGGGQQKTGGGGRVEEDEGAAKAARAAFKELRSRQRLMEAAKKNTEEIEILHKELDRLRQRTFPSFVQLHEDRPSNPDFR
;
A
#
# COMPACT_ATOMS: atom_id res chain seq x y z
N MET A 1 -1.13 -124.45 22.21
CA MET A 1 -1.53 -123.46 23.23
C MET A 1 -0.35 -122.78 23.92
N HIS A 2 0.75 -123.49 24.26
CA HIS A 2 1.91 -122.86 24.93
C HIS A 2 2.82 -122.03 23.99
N GLU A 3 3.00 -122.43 22.72
CA GLU A 3 3.83 -121.70 21.75
C GLU A 3 3.24 -120.33 21.38
N LEU A 4 1.94 -120.27 21.07
CA LEU A 4 1.21 -119.03 20.80
C LEU A 4 1.27 -118.03 21.98
N ARG A 5 1.37 -118.51 23.22
CA ARG A 5 1.51 -117.66 24.41
C ARG A 5 2.92 -117.07 24.54
N ALA A 6 3.95 -117.82 24.17
CA ALA A 6 5.33 -117.34 24.15
C ALA A 6 5.55 -116.30 23.04
N GLU A 7 4.96 -116.51 21.87
CA GLU A 7 4.98 -115.54 20.76
C GLU A 7 4.24 -114.25 21.13
N LYS A 8 3.06 -114.35 21.76
CA LYS A 8 2.34 -113.18 22.28
C LYS A 8 3.20 -112.38 23.28
N LEU A 9 3.87 -113.05 24.21
CA LEU A 9 4.71 -112.39 25.21
C LEU A 9 5.92 -111.68 24.57
N ARG A 10 6.54 -112.28 23.55
CA ARG A 10 7.62 -111.63 22.78
C ARG A 10 7.12 -110.39 22.06
N ALA A 11 5.97 -110.48 21.39
CA ALA A 11 5.34 -109.34 20.73
C ALA A 11 4.97 -108.23 21.73
N GLU A 12 4.45 -108.57 22.92
CA GLU A 12 4.16 -107.59 23.99
C GLU A 12 5.43 -106.88 24.48
N VAL A 13 6.54 -107.60 24.65
CA VAL A 13 7.84 -107.01 25.03
C VAL A 13 8.39 -106.11 23.92
N GLU A 14 8.26 -106.50 22.66
CA GLU A 14 8.66 -105.66 21.52
C GLU A 14 7.80 -104.40 21.41
N VAL A 15 6.48 -104.51 21.60
CA VAL A 15 5.57 -103.37 21.65
C VAL A 15 5.90 -102.46 22.84
N ALA A 16 6.23 -103.00 24.01
CA ALA A 16 6.64 -102.20 25.17
C ALA A 16 7.95 -101.45 24.94
N LYS A 17 8.95 -102.11 24.31
CA LYS A 17 10.20 -101.46 23.90
C LYS A 17 9.95 -100.36 22.87
N GLY A 18 9.11 -100.63 21.86
CA GLY A 18 8.71 -99.65 20.86
C GLY A 18 7.97 -98.46 21.48
N ALA A 19 7.08 -98.70 22.45
CA ALA A 19 6.37 -97.66 23.19
C ALA A 19 7.31 -96.78 24.02
N MET A 20 8.35 -97.37 24.64
CA MET A 20 9.36 -96.62 25.38
C MET A 20 10.18 -95.71 24.45
N VAL A 21 10.65 -96.23 23.32
CA VAL A 21 11.38 -95.43 22.31
C VAL A 21 10.48 -94.33 21.74
N LEU A 22 9.20 -94.61 21.45
CA LEU A 22 8.25 -93.59 21.01
C LEU A 22 8.03 -92.50 22.06
N SER A 23 8.00 -92.84 23.35
CA SER A 23 7.88 -91.86 24.43
C SER A 23 9.13 -90.97 24.54
N GLU A 24 10.33 -91.55 24.43
CA GLU A 24 11.58 -90.79 24.43
C GLU A 24 11.66 -89.86 23.22
N MET A 25 11.41 -90.39 22.02
CA MET A 25 11.37 -89.61 20.78
C MET A 25 10.30 -88.51 20.82
N GLY A 26 9.14 -88.79 21.41
CA GLY A 26 8.08 -87.78 21.64
C GLY A 26 8.54 -86.65 22.56
N GLY A 27 9.27 -86.97 23.64
CA GLY A 27 9.88 -85.98 24.53
C GLY A 27 10.91 -85.10 23.82
N PHE A 28 11.80 -85.71 23.02
CA PHE A 28 12.76 -84.97 22.20
C PHE A 28 12.08 -84.07 21.16
N LEU A 29 11.04 -84.56 20.50
CA LEU A 29 10.27 -83.79 19.53
C LEU A 29 9.61 -82.59 20.20
N SER A 30 8.97 -82.75 21.36
CA SER A 30 8.38 -81.63 22.12
C SER A 30 9.42 -80.63 22.64
N HIS A 31 10.66 -81.07 22.89
CA HIS A 31 11.75 -80.16 23.25
C HIS A 31 12.19 -79.33 22.03
N LEU A 32 12.43 -79.98 20.88
CA LEU A 32 12.79 -79.30 19.63
C LEU A 32 11.69 -78.35 19.14
N GLU A 33 10.42 -78.72 19.31
CA GLU A 33 9.29 -77.84 18.99
C GLU A 33 9.27 -76.57 19.84
N ARG A 34 9.60 -76.67 21.14
CA ARG A 34 9.74 -75.50 22.02
C ARG A 34 10.91 -74.62 21.58
N GLU A 35 12.08 -75.21 21.35
CA GLU A 35 13.25 -74.44 20.88
C GLU A 35 12.98 -73.75 19.54
N CYS A 36 12.27 -74.41 18.62
CA CYS A 36 11.85 -73.81 17.36
C CYS A 36 10.84 -72.67 17.56
N ALA A 37 9.93 -72.79 18.54
CA ALA A 37 8.98 -71.73 18.88
C ALA A 37 9.69 -70.52 19.50
N ASP A 38 10.62 -70.76 20.42
CA ASP A 38 11.41 -69.72 21.08
C ASP A 38 12.30 -68.99 20.06
N ALA A 39 13.04 -69.72 19.22
CA ALA A 39 13.85 -69.14 18.17
C ALA A 39 13.03 -68.35 17.12
N LYS A 40 11.80 -68.79 16.81
CA LYS A 40 10.88 -68.02 15.96
C LYS A 40 10.43 -66.74 16.65
N GLY A 41 10.11 -66.81 17.94
CA GLY A 41 9.75 -65.63 18.74
C GLY A 41 10.88 -64.60 18.79
N ASP A 42 12.12 -65.06 18.97
CA ASP A 42 13.31 -64.20 18.95
C ASP A 42 13.54 -63.59 17.57
N ARG A 43 13.39 -64.37 16.49
CA ARG A 43 13.46 -63.86 15.11
C ARG A 43 12.41 -62.76 14.88
N ASP A 44 11.16 -63.00 15.24
CA ASP A 44 10.06 -62.04 15.05
C ASP A 44 10.24 -60.77 15.90
N ARG A 45 10.87 -60.90 17.08
CA ARG A 45 11.27 -59.76 17.89
C ARG A 45 12.37 -58.95 17.23
N LEU A 46 13.47 -59.59 16.83
CA LEU A 46 14.60 -58.92 16.16
C LEU A 46 14.17 -58.26 14.84
N GLU A 47 13.26 -58.88 14.08
CA GLU A 47 12.71 -58.31 12.85
C GLU A 47 11.82 -57.07 13.11
N ARG A 48 11.17 -56.98 14.27
CA ARG A 48 10.44 -55.77 14.68
C ARG A 48 11.40 -54.66 15.08
N GLU A 49 12.37 -54.97 15.94
CA GLU A 49 13.39 -54.02 16.37
C GLU A 49 14.16 -53.46 15.16
N LEU A 50 14.52 -54.30 14.18
CA LEU A 50 15.17 -53.85 12.95
C LEU A 50 14.29 -52.92 12.10
N ARG A 51 12.97 -53.15 12.05
CA ARG A 51 12.03 -52.27 11.34
C ARG A 51 11.93 -50.92 12.02
N GLU A 52 11.74 -50.90 13.33
CA GLU A 52 11.68 -49.68 14.14
C GLU A 52 12.97 -48.85 13.99
N HIS A 53 14.14 -49.50 14.04
CA HIS A 53 15.42 -48.83 13.81
C HIS A 53 15.56 -48.25 12.39
N LYS A 54 15.07 -48.95 11.36
CA LYS A 54 15.08 -48.43 9.98
C LYS A 54 14.14 -47.24 9.81
N GLU A 55 12.97 -47.25 10.44
CA GLU A 55 12.04 -46.13 10.43
C GLU A 55 12.64 -44.92 11.13
N LEU A 56 13.24 -45.12 12.30
CA LEU A 56 13.94 -44.07 13.04
C LEU A 56 15.10 -43.48 12.23
N MET A 57 15.94 -44.34 11.64
CA MET A 57 17.04 -43.92 10.77
C MET A 57 16.52 -43.13 9.56
N ASN A 58 15.42 -43.56 8.94
CA ASN A 58 14.82 -42.81 7.84
C ASN A 58 14.31 -41.44 8.30
N SER A 59 13.67 -41.33 9.46
CA SER A 59 13.26 -40.03 9.99
C SER A 59 14.47 -39.13 10.26
N GLU A 60 15.51 -39.63 10.92
CA GLU A 60 16.69 -38.83 11.27
C GLU A 60 17.54 -38.44 10.06
N LEU A 61 17.63 -39.29 9.03
CA LEU A 61 18.41 -39.00 7.82
C LEU A 61 17.78 -37.91 6.96
N TYR A 62 16.45 -37.78 6.97
CA TYR A 62 15.72 -36.82 6.16
C TYR A 62 15.20 -35.61 6.95
N ASP A 63 15.20 -35.67 8.29
CA ASP A 63 14.86 -34.55 9.16
C ASP A 63 16.07 -33.62 9.33
N ILE A 64 16.27 -32.79 8.31
CA ILE A 64 17.34 -31.80 8.29
C ILE A 64 16.79 -30.48 8.80
N GLU A 65 17.31 -30.03 9.94
CA GLU A 65 17.05 -28.68 10.43
C GLU A 65 17.79 -27.64 9.58
N ILE A 66 17.04 -26.84 8.83
CA ILE A 66 17.60 -25.76 8.00
C ILE A 66 17.17 -24.41 8.58
N LEU A 67 18.14 -23.59 8.94
CA LEU A 67 17.88 -22.25 9.46
C LEU A 67 17.70 -21.23 8.31
N PHE A 68 16.48 -20.74 8.13
CA PHE A 68 16.19 -19.68 7.15
C PHE A 68 16.24 -18.29 7.78
N LYS A 69 16.76 -17.32 7.01
CA LYS A 69 16.67 -15.89 7.32
C LYS A 69 15.72 -15.23 6.33
N LEU A 70 14.47 -15.06 6.75
CA LEU A 70 13.42 -14.44 5.93
C LEU A 70 13.20 -12.98 6.32
N LYS A 71 12.85 -12.14 5.35
CA LYS A 71 12.49 -10.73 5.60
C LYS A 71 11.03 -10.63 6.03
N GLN A 72 10.71 -9.58 6.80
CA GLN A 72 9.32 -9.22 7.10
C GLN A 72 8.54 -9.00 5.80
N GLY A 73 7.42 -9.70 5.63
CA GLY A 73 6.63 -9.72 4.39
C GLY A 73 6.81 -10.98 3.53
N GLN A 74 7.81 -11.82 3.81
CA GLN A 74 7.93 -13.17 3.22
C GLN A 74 7.31 -14.25 4.11
N VAL A 75 6.88 -13.87 5.31
CA VAL A 75 6.21 -14.74 6.28
C VAL A 75 4.77 -14.28 6.39
N GLU A 76 3.83 -15.13 5.96
CA GLU A 76 2.38 -14.84 5.97
C GLU A 76 1.71 -15.23 7.30
N VAL A 77 2.44 -15.89 8.20
CA VAL A 77 1.94 -16.30 9.51
C VAL A 77 1.71 -15.05 10.38
N PRO A 78 0.52 -14.90 11.00
CA PRO A 78 0.21 -13.74 11.84
C PRO A 78 1.14 -13.67 13.06
N GLN A 79 1.76 -12.51 13.27
CA GLN A 79 2.74 -12.34 14.33
C GLN A 79 2.06 -12.12 15.71
N ALA A 80 2.27 -13.06 16.64
CA ALA A 80 1.89 -12.91 18.04
C ALA A 80 2.94 -12.10 18.83
N ALA A 81 2.51 -11.43 19.91
CA ALA A 81 3.35 -10.49 20.66
C ALA A 81 4.45 -11.14 21.52
N VAL A 82 4.37 -12.46 21.76
CA VAL A 82 5.24 -13.21 22.69
C VAL A 82 6.04 -14.29 21.93
N VAL A 83 5.36 -15.30 21.38
CA VAL A 83 5.94 -16.34 20.51
C VAL A 83 4.98 -16.58 19.36
N THR A 84 5.48 -16.47 18.13
CA THR A 84 4.75 -16.85 16.92
C THR A 84 4.77 -18.35 16.76
N ASP A 85 3.59 -18.95 16.66
CA ASP A 85 3.46 -20.38 16.38
C ASP A 85 3.70 -20.63 14.88
N TYR A 86 4.65 -21.51 14.57
CA TYR A 86 5.00 -21.95 13.22
C TYR A 86 4.69 -23.43 12.99
N SER A 87 3.95 -24.08 13.89
CA SER A 87 3.63 -25.52 13.80
C SER A 87 2.97 -25.93 12.49
N ASP A 88 2.13 -25.05 11.93
CA ASP A 88 1.41 -25.24 10.67
C ASP A 88 2.04 -24.48 9.49
N ALA A 89 3.25 -23.95 9.68
CA ALA A 89 3.93 -23.19 8.65
C ALA A 89 4.60 -24.12 7.63
N ILE A 90 4.34 -23.87 6.35
CA ILE A 90 4.97 -24.59 5.24
C ILE A 90 5.88 -23.64 4.44
N VAL A 91 7.00 -24.17 3.98
CA VAL A 91 7.91 -23.44 3.09
C VAL A 91 7.48 -23.68 1.65
N ILE A 92 7.18 -22.61 0.93
CA ILE A 92 6.76 -22.65 -0.48
C ILE A 92 7.81 -21.92 -1.31
N ASP A 93 8.09 -22.46 -2.50
CA ASP A 93 8.96 -21.80 -3.47
C ASP A 93 8.37 -20.45 -3.93
N GLN A 94 9.20 -19.43 -3.93
CA GLN A 94 8.86 -18.06 -4.31
C GLN A 94 8.36 -18.01 -5.76
N GLU A 95 8.93 -18.80 -6.67
CA GLU A 95 8.55 -18.77 -8.08
C GLU A 95 7.07 -19.16 -8.29
N VAL A 96 6.57 -20.12 -7.52
CA VAL A 96 5.17 -20.56 -7.60
C VAL A 96 4.22 -19.44 -7.18
N VAL A 97 4.54 -18.74 -6.09
CA VAL A 97 3.74 -17.62 -5.58
C VAL A 97 3.78 -16.45 -6.56
N GLU A 98 4.97 -16.08 -7.04
CA GLU A 98 5.12 -14.99 -8.00
C GLU A 98 4.43 -15.27 -9.34
N SER A 99 4.55 -16.49 -9.87
CA SER A 99 3.89 -16.90 -11.11
C SER A 99 2.36 -16.78 -10.99
N ARG A 100 1.80 -17.25 -9.87
CA ARG A 100 0.37 -17.09 -9.57
C ARG A 100 -0.03 -15.62 -9.43
N ASN A 101 0.76 -14.82 -8.74
CA ASN A 101 0.48 -13.39 -8.57
C ASN A 101 0.52 -12.65 -9.91
N ARG A 102 1.49 -12.94 -10.79
CA ARG A 102 1.53 -12.38 -12.16
C ARG A 102 0.26 -12.76 -12.93
N ARG A 103 -0.12 -14.04 -12.92
CA ARG A 103 -1.38 -14.53 -13.53
C ARG A 103 -2.61 -13.79 -13.01
N ILE A 104 -2.71 -13.59 -11.69
CA ILE A 104 -3.82 -12.83 -11.06
C ILE A 104 -3.83 -11.39 -11.56
N THR A 105 -2.68 -10.73 -11.61
CA THR A 105 -2.60 -9.34 -12.09
C THR A 105 -2.99 -9.21 -13.56
N ASP A 106 -2.61 -10.17 -14.40
CA ASP A 106 -2.96 -10.14 -15.83
C ASP A 106 -4.45 -10.38 -16.04
N LEU A 107 -5.05 -11.33 -15.34
CA LEU A 107 -6.51 -11.50 -15.32
C LEU A 107 -7.24 -10.25 -14.80
N GLY A 108 -6.65 -9.56 -13.82
CA GLY A 108 -7.15 -8.30 -13.31
C GLY A 108 -7.13 -7.20 -14.37
N LYS A 109 -6.05 -7.07 -15.13
CA LYS A 109 -5.93 -6.11 -16.26
C LYS A 109 -6.97 -6.42 -17.34
N ASP A 110 -7.13 -7.69 -17.71
CA ASP A 110 -8.11 -8.12 -18.70
C ASP A 110 -9.54 -7.78 -18.27
N LYS A 111 -9.87 -8.03 -16.99
CA LYS A 111 -11.16 -7.65 -16.42
C LYS A 111 -11.39 -6.14 -16.51
N VAL A 112 -10.41 -5.33 -16.15
CA VAL A 112 -10.52 -3.86 -16.22
C VAL A 112 -10.67 -3.40 -17.67
N HIS A 113 -9.95 -4.02 -18.61
CA HIS A 113 -10.08 -3.73 -20.04
C HIS A 113 -11.49 -4.01 -20.55
N ILE A 114 -12.05 -5.18 -20.23
CA ILE A 114 -13.43 -5.53 -20.60
C ILE A 114 -14.43 -4.55 -19.97
N LEU A 115 -14.27 -4.20 -18.69
CA LEU A 115 -15.14 -3.22 -18.03
C LEU A 115 -15.07 -1.84 -18.70
N THR A 116 -13.88 -1.44 -19.16
CA THR A 116 -13.69 -0.18 -19.88
C THR A 116 -14.40 -0.21 -21.23
N LYS A 117 -14.29 -1.30 -21.99
CA LYS A 117 -15.04 -1.50 -23.24
C LYS A 117 -16.56 -1.45 -23.02
N ILE A 118 -17.05 -2.10 -21.97
CA ILE A 118 -18.48 -2.08 -21.63
C ILE A 118 -18.94 -0.65 -21.29
N LYS A 119 -18.13 0.10 -20.53
CA LYS A 119 -18.41 1.50 -20.21
C LYS A 119 -18.49 2.37 -21.47
N GLU A 120 -17.53 2.22 -22.38
CA GLU A 120 -17.50 2.96 -23.64
C GLU A 120 -18.70 2.60 -24.53
N PHE A 121 -19.03 1.32 -24.64
CA PHE A 121 -20.19 0.85 -25.38
C PHE A 121 -21.49 1.45 -24.83
N ARG A 122 -21.69 1.44 -23.50
CA ARG A 122 -22.86 2.05 -22.87
C ARG A 122 -22.93 3.55 -23.14
N LYS A 123 -21.80 4.26 -23.08
CA LYS A 123 -21.74 5.69 -23.41
C LYS A 123 -22.16 5.94 -24.86
N SER A 124 -21.66 5.11 -25.79
CA SER A 124 -22.04 5.20 -27.21
C SER A 124 -23.52 4.92 -27.42
N LEU A 125 -24.07 3.92 -26.73
CA LEU A 125 -25.49 3.59 -26.82
C LEU A 125 -26.37 4.73 -26.32
N SER A 126 -26.05 5.31 -25.15
CA SER A 126 -26.79 6.46 -24.62
C SER A 126 -26.73 7.69 -25.53
N LEU A 127 -25.60 7.90 -26.22
CA LEU A 127 -25.48 8.97 -27.21
C LEU A 127 -26.38 8.69 -28.43
N LEU A 128 -26.37 7.46 -28.92
CA LEU A 128 -27.22 7.04 -30.04
C LEU A 128 -28.71 7.13 -29.70
N ASP A 129 -29.11 6.75 -28.49
CA ASP A 129 -30.49 6.87 -28.00
C ASP A 129 -30.93 8.34 -27.98
N TRP A 130 -30.06 9.23 -27.50
CA TRP A 130 -30.31 10.67 -27.52
C TRP A 130 -30.43 11.23 -28.94
N GLU A 131 -29.55 10.81 -29.86
CA GLU A 131 -29.63 11.21 -31.27
C GLU A 131 -30.95 10.74 -31.90
N HIS A 132 -31.39 9.52 -31.58
CA HIS A 132 -32.67 8.99 -32.04
C HIS A 132 -33.85 9.81 -31.53
N GLU A 133 -33.89 10.12 -30.23
CA GLU A 133 -34.93 10.98 -29.64
C GLU A 133 -34.94 12.38 -30.26
N MET A 134 -33.76 12.97 -30.48
CA MET A 134 -33.62 14.27 -31.12
C MET A 134 -34.18 14.26 -32.55
N LEU A 135 -33.81 13.26 -33.36
CA LEU A 135 -34.30 13.13 -34.73
C LEU A 135 -35.80 12.86 -34.77
N ALA A 136 -36.34 12.08 -33.82
CA ALA A 136 -37.77 11.85 -33.70
C ALA A 136 -38.51 13.17 -33.43
N LEU A 137 -38.03 13.99 -32.49
CA LEU A 137 -38.61 15.30 -32.18
C LEU A 137 -38.52 16.27 -33.36
N GLN A 138 -37.40 16.28 -34.08
CA GLN A 138 -37.27 17.08 -35.31
C GLN A 138 -38.25 16.63 -36.39
N THR A 139 -38.49 15.32 -36.51
CA THR A 139 -39.47 14.79 -37.46
C THR A 139 -40.87 15.27 -37.11
N THR A 140 -41.27 15.21 -35.83
CA THR A 140 -42.59 15.70 -35.40
C THR A 140 -42.74 17.20 -35.61
N ASP A 141 -41.71 18.00 -35.31
CA ASP A 141 -41.71 19.45 -35.52
C ASP A 141 -41.86 19.81 -37.02
N LEU A 142 -41.19 19.07 -37.91
CA LEU A 142 -41.35 19.24 -39.36
C LEU A 142 -42.74 18.83 -39.86
N GLU A 143 -43.32 17.75 -39.32
CA GLU A 143 -44.69 17.34 -39.63
C GLU A 143 -45.72 18.39 -39.18
N GLU A 144 -45.56 18.94 -37.97
CA GLU A 144 -46.39 20.02 -37.44
C GLU A 144 -46.27 21.27 -38.30
N ARG A 145 -45.06 21.72 -38.62
CA ARG A 145 -44.84 22.85 -39.54
C ARG A 145 -45.49 22.62 -40.90
N THR A 146 -45.41 21.40 -41.42
CA THR A 146 -46.04 21.05 -42.70
C THR A 146 -47.57 21.16 -42.60
N LYS A 147 -48.17 20.66 -41.50
CA LYS A 147 -49.61 20.81 -41.23
C LYS A 147 -50.00 22.27 -41.11
N ASP A 148 -49.22 23.08 -40.40
CA ASP A 148 -49.47 24.51 -40.24
C ASP A 148 -49.48 25.24 -41.59
N VAL A 149 -48.49 24.95 -42.46
CA VAL A 149 -48.46 25.49 -43.82
C VAL A 149 -49.67 25.04 -44.64
N HIS A 150 -50.07 23.77 -44.52
CA HIS A 150 -51.22 23.23 -45.27
C HIS A 150 -52.56 23.83 -44.80
N MET A 151 -52.67 24.10 -43.50
CA MET A 151 -53.86 24.70 -42.87
C MET A 151 -53.84 26.24 -42.90
N LEU A 152 -52.74 26.85 -43.36
CA LEU A 152 -52.57 28.29 -43.42
C LEU A 152 -53.56 28.91 -44.39
N ARG A 153 -54.46 29.76 -43.88
CA ARG A 153 -55.34 30.56 -44.73
C ARG A 153 -54.63 31.85 -45.13
N VAL A 154 -54.47 32.06 -46.44
CA VAL A 154 -53.85 33.28 -46.97
C VAL A 154 -54.75 34.49 -46.70
N THR A 155 -54.29 35.41 -45.85
CA THR A 155 -54.96 36.70 -45.56
C THR A 155 -54.38 37.82 -46.42
N LYS A 156 -55.11 38.94 -46.56
CA LYS A 156 -54.63 40.13 -47.30
C LYS A 156 -53.36 40.73 -46.69
N ASP A 157 -53.23 40.67 -45.36
CA ASP A 157 -52.04 41.13 -44.64
C ASP A 157 -50.83 40.21 -44.89
N LEU A 158 -51.05 38.88 -44.94
CA LEU A 158 -50.00 37.95 -45.33
C LEU A 158 -49.55 38.16 -46.78
N GLN A 159 -50.49 38.47 -47.68
CA GLN A 159 -50.17 38.84 -49.07
C GLN A 159 -49.41 40.17 -49.18
N SER A 160 -49.71 41.15 -48.33
CA SER A 160 -48.96 42.40 -48.29
C SER A 160 -47.55 42.16 -47.76
N LEU A 161 -47.38 41.34 -46.72
CA LEU A 161 -46.10 40.86 -46.18
C LEU A 161 -45.26 40.14 -47.23
N LEU A 162 -45.83 39.14 -47.92
CA LEU A 162 -45.14 38.39 -48.99
C LEU A 162 -44.78 39.26 -50.21
N LYS A 163 -45.53 40.35 -50.45
CA LYS A 163 -45.24 41.34 -51.49
C LYS A 163 -44.31 42.49 -51.02
N GLY A 164 -43.77 42.42 -49.79
CA GLY A 164 -42.82 43.41 -49.27
C GLY A 164 -43.45 44.68 -48.68
N GLY A 165 -44.75 44.70 -48.40
CA GLY A 165 -45.49 45.88 -47.94
C GLY A 165 -45.23 46.32 -46.49
N GLU A 166 -44.66 45.44 -45.65
CA GLU A 166 -44.40 45.68 -44.22
C GLU A 166 -42.89 45.70 -43.90
N GLU A 167 -42.03 46.04 -44.87
CA GLU A 167 -40.57 46.10 -44.64
C GLU A 167 -40.15 47.07 -43.53
N GLY A 168 -40.88 48.17 -43.32
CA GLY A 168 -40.51 49.19 -42.34
C GLY A 168 -40.68 48.75 -40.88
N ARG A 169 -41.76 48.03 -40.57
CA ARG A 169 -42.04 47.56 -39.20
C ARG A 169 -41.15 46.37 -38.83
N ASN A 170 -40.94 45.46 -39.78
CA ASN A 170 -40.04 44.30 -39.61
C ASN A 170 -38.57 44.71 -39.50
N LYS A 171 -38.13 45.75 -40.24
CA LYS A 171 -36.77 46.31 -40.06
C LYS A 171 -36.59 46.91 -38.67
N ALA A 172 -37.55 47.67 -38.17
CA ALA A 172 -37.47 48.24 -36.82
C ALA A 172 -37.44 47.17 -35.72
N GLU A 173 -38.19 46.07 -35.88
CA GLU A 173 -38.17 44.95 -34.94
C GLU A 173 -36.89 44.12 -35.06
N SER A 174 -36.38 43.91 -36.27
CA SER A 174 -35.07 43.29 -36.53
C SER A 174 -33.94 44.09 -35.90
N ASP A 175 -33.91 45.41 -36.09
CA ASP A 175 -32.92 46.32 -35.50
C ASP A 175 -32.98 46.29 -33.96
N LEU A 176 -34.18 46.18 -33.38
CA LEU A 176 -34.36 46.06 -31.94
C LEU A 176 -33.82 44.72 -31.42
N LEU A 177 -34.09 43.62 -32.13
CA LEU A 177 -33.60 42.29 -31.79
C LEU A 177 -32.08 42.19 -31.95
N GLU A 178 -31.50 42.77 -33.00
CA GLU A 178 -30.05 42.85 -33.20
C GLU A 178 -29.38 43.61 -32.07
N ARG A 179 -29.91 44.78 -31.68
CA ARG A 179 -29.41 45.52 -30.50
C ARG A 179 -29.52 44.70 -29.21
N LYS A 180 -30.58 43.92 -29.06
CA LYS A 180 -30.77 43.06 -27.89
C LYS A 180 -29.79 41.88 -27.89
N ILE A 181 -29.51 41.29 -29.05
CA ILE A 181 -28.49 40.25 -29.23
C ILE A 181 -27.12 40.81 -28.90
N GLU A 182 -26.77 41.99 -29.42
CA GLU A 182 -25.49 42.64 -29.18
C GLU A 182 -25.28 42.93 -27.68
N HIS A 183 -26.30 43.49 -27.03
CA HIS A 183 -26.27 43.72 -25.58
C HIS A 183 -26.12 42.41 -24.78
N LEU A 184 -26.81 41.34 -25.19
CA LEU A 184 -26.67 40.03 -24.56
C LEU A 184 -25.26 39.45 -24.79
N SER A 185 -24.70 39.57 -26.00
CA SER A 185 -23.34 39.11 -26.30
C SER A 185 -22.31 39.82 -25.45
N GLU A 186 -22.40 41.16 -25.33
CA GLU A 186 -21.49 41.92 -24.46
C GLU A 186 -21.62 41.51 -23.00
N ALA A 187 -22.85 41.29 -22.52
CA ALA A 187 -23.09 40.86 -21.14
C ALA A 187 -22.51 39.47 -20.89
N THR A 188 -22.63 38.54 -21.84
CA THR A 188 -22.03 37.21 -21.76
C THR A 188 -20.51 37.26 -21.80
N GLU A 189 -19.93 38.11 -22.65
CA GLU A 189 -18.49 38.26 -22.77
C GLU A 189 -17.88 38.87 -21.49
N LYS A 190 -18.54 39.88 -20.91
CA LYS A 190 -18.15 40.43 -19.59
C LYS A 190 -18.20 39.36 -18.49
N LYS A 191 -19.23 38.51 -18.47
CA LYS A 191 -19.32 37.38 -17.52
C LYS A 191 -18.22 36.35 -17.76
N GLU A 192 -17.94 36.01 -19.01
CA GLU A 192 -16.88 35.06 -19.38
C GLU A 192 -15.50 35.57 -18.94
N GLN A 193 -15.21 36.85 -19.17
CA GLN A 193 -13.96 37.47 -18.72
C GLN A 193 -13.85 37.46 -17.18
N ALA A 194 -14.94 37.71 -16.46
CA ALA A 194 -14.95 37.62 -14.99
C ALA A 194 -14.67 36.18 -14.51
N LEU A 195 -15.30 35.18 -15.13
CA LEU A 195 -15.07 33.77 -14.82
C LEU A 195 -13.63 33.34 -15.16
N LYS A 196 -13.08 33.78 -16.29
CA LYS A 196 -11.67 33.54 -16.67
C LYS A 196 -10.71 34.11 -15.62
N LYS A 197 -10.96 35.33 -15.12
CA LYS A 197 -10.18 35.93 -14.03
C LYS A 197 -10.28 35.12 -12.75
N GLN A 198 -11.48 34.72 -12.34
CA GLN A 198 -11.68 33.87 -11.16
C GLN A 198 -10.96 32.51 -11.30
N HIS A 199 -11.07 31.86 -12.46
CA HIS A 199 -10.38 30.61 -12.73
C HIS A 199 -8.86 30.76 -12.64
N SER A 200 -8.30 31.84 -13.19
CA SER A 200 -6.87 32.14 -13.08
C SER A 200 -6.42 32.30 -11.62
N MET A 201 -7.19 33.04 -10.81
CA MET A 201 -6.90 33.22 -9.38
C MET A 201 -6.93 31.90 -8.62
N VAL A 202 -7.97 31.08 -8.83
CA VAL A 202 -8.10 29.77 -8.16
C VAL A 202 -7.00 28.82 -8.62
N SER A 203 -6.67 28.81 -9.92
CA SER A 203 -5.57 28.01 -10.47
C SER A 203 -4.23 28.39 -9.84
N HIS A 204 -3.97 29.69 -9.69
CA HIS A 204 -2.75 30.17 -9.03
C HIS A 204 -2.71 29.77 -7.55
N ALA A 205 -3.82 29.93 -6.82
CA ALA A 205 -3.94 29.50 -5.43
C ALA A 205 -3.71 27.99 -5.26
N ALA A 206 -4.27 27.17 -6.16
CA ALA A 206 -4.06 25.72 -6.18
C ALA A 206 -2.60 25.35 -6.41
N LYS A 207 -1.90 26.03 -7.32
CA LYS A 207 -0.45 25.85 -7.53
C LYS A 207 0.34 26.21 -6.27
N LEU A 208 0.00 27.30 -5.60
CA LEU A 208 0.67 27.71 -4.37
C LEU A 208 0.49 26.69 -3.25
N ARG A 209 -0.74 26.19 -3.06
CA ARG A 209 -1.04 25.12 -2.08
C ARG A 209 -0.35 23.81 -2.42
N LYS A 210 -0.24 23.46 -3.71
CA LYS A 210 0.51 22.28 -4.14
C LYS A 210 1.99 22.42 -3.76
N ASN A 211 2.60 23.57 -4.02
CA ASN A 211 3.99 23.82 -3.64
C ASN A 211 4.19 23.76 -2.12
N GLU A 212 3.28 24.35 -1.35
CA GLU A 212 3.28 24.27 0.12
C GLU A 212 3.22 22.81 0.60
N ASN A 213 2.30 22.00 0.06
CA ASN A 213 2.20 20.58 0.37
C ASN A 213 3.51 19.84 0.06
N THR A 214 4.14 20.10 -1.09
CA THR A 214 5.44 19.45 -1.40
C THR A 214 6.55 19.85 -0.44
N MET A 215 6.52 21.08 0.09
CA MET A 215 7.48 21.53 1.10
C MET A 215 7.21 20.89 2.46
N LEU A 216 5.94 20.74 2.84
CA LEU A 216 5.54 20.04 4.05
C LEU A 216 5.91 18.55 3.98
N GLU A 217 5.76 17.90 2.83
CA GLU A 217 6.19 16.51 2.61
C GLU A 217 7.72 16.34 2.74
N LYS A 218 8.51 17.32 2.27
CA LYS A 218 9.96 17.31 2.48
C LYS A 218 10.30 17.43 3.97
N LYS A 219 9.70 18.40 4.66
CA LYS A 219 9.87 18.58 6.12
C LYS A 219 9.45 17.35 6.90
N LEU A 220 8.35 16.70 6.51
CA LEU A 220 7.88 15.47 7.14
C LEU A 220 8.92 14.35 7.01
N ARG A 221 9.49 14.17 5.81
CA ARG A 221 10.56 13.19 5.57
C ARG A 221 11.81 13.47 6.41
N GLU A 222 12.24 14.73 6.47
CA GLU A 222 13.37 15.13 7.33
C GLU A 222 13.08 14.86 8.81
N LEU A 223 11.88 15.18 9.29
CA LEU A 223 11.47 14.90 10.67
C LEU A 223 11.42 13.39 10.95
N GLN A 224 10.90 12.60 10.03
CA GLN A 224 10.89 11.13 10.13
C GLN A 224 12.31 10.58 10.22
N GLN A 225 13.24 11.05 9.38
CA GLN A 225 14.65 10.67 9.46
C GLN A 225 15.27 11.06 10.80
N ASN A 226 15.00 12.26 11.31
CA ASN A 226 15.46 12.70 12.61
C ASN A 226 14.91 11.84 13.76
N VAL A 227 13.64 11.42 13.69
CA VAL A 227 13.04 10.51 14.68
C VAL A 227 13.71 9.14 14.63
N ILE A 228 13.91 8.57 13.43
CA ILE A 228 14.61 7.29 13.25
C ILE A 228 16.04 7.39 13.81
N GLN A 229 16.76 8.47 13.52
CA GLN A 229 18.11 8.70 14.05
C GLN A 229 18.09 8.82 15.58
N ARG A 230 17.13 9.55 16.16
CA ARG A 230 16.99 9.67 17.62
C ARG A 230 16.64 8.34 18.28
N GLU A 231 15.76 7.54 17.68
CA GLU A 231 15.46 6.19 18.14
C GLU A 231 16.69 5.28 18.04
N HIS A 232 17.45 5.39 16.95
CA HIS A 232 18.69 4.64 16.77
C HIS A 232 19.75 5.02 17.81
N ILE A 233 19.96 6.32 18.06
CA ILE A 233 20.84 6.80 19.13
C ILE A 233 20.33 6.36 20.50
N ARG A 234 19.03 6.40 20.78
CA ARG A 234 18.46 5.88 22.03
C ARG A 234 18.72 4.39 22.20
N ARG A 235 18.61 3.60 21.13
CA ARG A 235 18.95 2.17 21.15
C ARG A 235 20.45 1.93 21.38
N LEU A 236 21.32 2.76 20.81
CA LEU A 236 22.78 2.65 20.98
C LEU A 236 23.28 3.18 22.34
N ARG A 237 22.58 4.14 22.94
CA ARG A 237 22.95 4.79 24.21
C ARG A 237 22.21 4.21 25.42
N GLY A 238 21.32 3.25 25.20
CA GLY A 238 20.83 2.36 26.26
C GLY A 238 22.01 1.54 26.79
N PRO A 239 22.24 1.45 28.10
CA PRO A 239 23.40 0.77 28.64
C PRO A 239 23.41 -0.69 28.17
N ALA A 240 24.59 -1.17 27.79
CA ALA A 240 24.85 -2.59 27.55
C ALA A 240 24.59 -3.36 28.84
N GLY A 241 23.34 -3.80 29.01
CA GLY A 241 22.87 -4.39 30.24
C GLY A 241 21.36 -4.64 30.20
N GLY A 242 20.94 -5.57 29.33
CA GLY A 242 19.69 -6.31 29.47
C GLY A 242 18.39 -5.58 29.11
N GLY A 243 17.55 -6.28 28.33
CA GLY A 243 16.10 -6.08 28.42
C GLY A 243 15.51 -5.04 27.49
N GLN A 244 15.06 -5.55 26.35
CA GLN A 244 14.03 -5.00 25.48
C GLN A 244 12.89 -4.32 26.28
N GLN A 245 12.89 -2.99 26.39
CA GLN A 245 11.74 -2.24 26.91
C GLN A 245 10.97 -1.62 25.75
N LYS A 246 9.91 -2.33 25.34
CA LYS A 246 8.77 -1.79 24.62
C LYS A 246 8.22 -0.62 25.44
N THR A 247 8.31 0.59 24.91
CA THR A 247 7.60 1.75 25.46
C THR A 247 6.12 1.62 25.10
N GLY A 248 5.37 0.96 25.98
CA GLY A 248 3.93 0.99 26.03
C GLY A 248 3.51 0.90 27.50
N GLY A 249 2.94 1.99 28.03
CA GLY A 249 2.15 1.99 29.25
C GLY A 249 2.93 2.04 30.58
N GLY A 250 2.82 3.17 31.26
CA GLY A 250 2.86 3.35 32.72
C GLY A 250 3.69 2.36 33.54
N GLY A 251 4.96 2.65 33.74
CA GLY A 251 5.82 1.99 34.71
C GLY A 251 6.67 3.02 35.44
N ARG A 252 6.50 3.09 36.76
CA ARG A 252 7.19 3.96 37.71
C ARG A 252 8.71 3.81 37.56
N VAL A 253 9.38 4.90 37.16
CA VAL A 253 10.84 4.95 37.04
C VAL A 253 11.41 5.19 38.44
N GLU A 254 12.24 4.29 38.93
CA GLU A 254 13.15 4.62 40.02
C GLU A 254 14.15 5.64 39.48
N GLU A 255 13.99 6.89 39.90
CA GLU A 255 14.85 7.98 39.49
C GLU A 255 16.20 7.81 40.17
N ASP A 256 17.21 7.42 39.39
CA ASP A 256 18.61 7.51 39.78
C ASP A 256 18.91 9.00 40.02
N GLU A 257 18.79 9.46 41.28
CA GLU A 257 18.79 10.89 41.64
C GLU A 257 20.04 11.63 41.12
N GLY A 258 21.16 10.90 40.97
CA GLY A 258 22.40 11.41 40.42
C GLY A 258 22.30 11.78 38.94
N ALA A 259 21.65 10.95 38.13
CA ALA A 259 21.46 11.19 36.70
C ALA A 259 20.46 12.33 36.44
N ALA A 260 19.40 12.41 37.25
CA ALA A 260 18.40 13.49 37.17
C ALA A 260 19.00 14.85 37.57
N LYS A 261 19.85 14.90 38.60
CA LYS A 261 20.57 16.11 39.02
C LYS A 261 21.59 16.57 37.97
N ALA A 262 22.35 15.66 37.38
CA ALA A 262 23.30 15.97 36.31
C ALA A 262 22.58 16.52 35.04
N ALA A 263 21.47 15.91 34.65
CA ALA A 263 20.67 16.38 33.51
C ALA A 263 20.07 17.77 33.75
N ARG A 264 19.57 18.05 34.96
CA ARG A 264 19.05 19.39 35.33
C ARG A 264 20.16 20.45 35.35
N ALA A 265 21.36 20.11 35.82
CA ALA A 265 22.51 21.02 35.81
C ALA A 265 22.94 21.37 34.37
N ALA A 266 23.09 20.36 33.51
CA ALA A 266 23.44 20.54 32.10
C ALA A 266 22.37 21.35 31.35
N PHE A 267 21.08 21.13 31.64
CA PHE A 267 20.00 21.90 31.04
C PHE A 267 19.99 23.37 31.50
N LYS A 268 20.31 23.63 32.77
CA LYS A 268 20.43 25.00 33.30
C LYS A 268 21.59 25.75 32.65
N GLU A 269 22.72 25.06 32.43
CA GLU A 269 23.89 25.61 31.74
C GLU A 269 23.62 25.87 30.24
N LEU A 270 22.93 24.96 29.56
CA LEU A 270 22.54 25.17 28.17
C LEU A 270 21.63 26.40 28.03
N ARG A 271 20.69 26.57 28.96
CA ARG A 271 19.76 27.71 28.98
C ARG A 271 20.47 29.03 29.27
N SER A 272 21.45 29.06 30.19
CA SER A 272 22.24 30.27 30.42
C SER A 272 23.10 30.61 29.21
N ARG A 273 23.71 29.61 28.56
CA ARG A 273 24.48 29.79 27.32
C ARG A 273 23.61 30.33 26.18
N GLN A 274 22.39 29.82 26.01
CA GLN A 274 21.46 30.34 25.00
C GLN A 274 21.09 31.80 25.26
N ARG A 275 20.77 32.16 26.51
CA ARG A 275 20.48 33.57 26.87
C ARG A 275 21.66 34.49 26.61
N LEU A 276 22.88 34.07 26.92
CA LEU A 276 24.09 34.84 26.64
C LEU A 276 24.30 35.01 25.13
N MET A 277 24.03 33.97 24.34
CA MET A 277 24.17 34.01 22.89
C MET A 277 23.12 34.90 22.23
N GLU A 278 21.87 34.89 22.73
CA GLU A 278 20.81 35.81 22.29
C GLU A 278 21.14 37.26 22.66
N ALA A 279 21.68 37.51 23.86
CA ALA A 279 22.15 38.84 24.25
C ALA A 279 23.31 39.31 23.37
N ALA A 280 24.28 38.42 23.07
CA ALA A 280 25.38 38.74 22.17
C ALA A 280 24.87 39.11 20.76
N LYS A 281 23.88 38.38 20.23
CA LYS A 281 23.26 38.70 18.93
C LYS A 281 22.57 40.06 18.91
N LYS A 282 21.79 40.38 19.95
CA LYS A 282 21.16 41.71 20.08
C LYS A 282 22.21 42.82 20.13
N ASN A 283 23.27 42.62 20.92
CA ASN A 283 24.36 43.59 20.99
C ASN A 283 25.06 43.76 19.63
N THR A 284 25.26 42.69 18.86
CA THR A 284 25.84 42.80 17.51
C THR A 284 24.94 43.56 16.55
N GLU A 285 23.62 43.33 16.61
CA GLU A 285 22.64 44.07 15.80
C GLU A 285 22.63 45.56 16.17
N GLU A 286 22.68 45.90 17.46
CA GLU A 286 22.80 47.28 17.94
C GLU A 286 24.11 47.94 17.47
N ILE A 287 25.23 47.23 17.55
CA ILE A 287 26.53 47.73 17.04
C ILE A 287 26.45 48.01 15.53
N GLU A 288 25.81 47.14 14.74
CA GLU A 288 25.63 47.37 13.31
C GLU A 288 24.76 48.59 13.02
N ILE A 289 23.71 48.83 13.81
CA ILE A 289 22.88 50.03 13.68
C ILE A 289 23.70 51.27 14.02
N LEU A 290 24.45 51.25 15.12
CA LEU A 290 25.32 52.35 15.53
C LEU A 290 26.43 52.62 14.51
N HIS A 291 26.99 51.59 13.85
CA HIS A 291 27.93 51.77 12.75
C HIS A 291 27.29 52.48 11.55
N LYS A 292 26.06 52.09 11.17
CA LYS A 292 25.32 52.76 10.09
C LYS A 292 25.01 54.22 10.43
N GLU A 293 24.68 54.51 11.68
CA GLU A 293 24.45 55.89 12.14
C GLU A 293 25.75 56.70 12.18
N LEU A 294 26.86 56.12 12.62
CA LEU A 294 28.18 56.72 12.58
C LEU A 294 28.59 57.05 11.14
N ASP A 295 28.39 56.13 10.21
CA ASP A 295 28.70 56.33 8.79
C ASP A 295 27.81 57.42 8.18
N ARG A 296 26.52 57.45 8.52
CA ARG A 296 25.61 58.55 8.13
C ARG A 296 26.05 59.90 8.68
N LEU A 297 26.53 59.96 9.92
CA LEU A 297 27.07 61.18 10.53
C LEU A 297 28.41 61.58 9.90
N ARG A 298 29.28 60.62 9.57
CA ARG A 298 30.53 60.86 8.84
C ARG A 298 30.26 61.41 7.44
N GLN A 299 29.27 60.89 6.71
CA GLN A 299 28.83 61.44 5.42
C GLN A 299 28.30 62.88 5.54
N ARG A 300 27.73 63.27 6.69
CA ARG A 300 27.30 64.66 6.95
C ARG A 300 28.44 65.59 7.35
N THR A 301 29.51 65.06 7.95
CA THR A 301 30.56 65.87 8.59
C THR A 301 31.86 65.92 7.78
N PHE A 302 32.07 64.96 6.86
CA PHE A 302 33.18 64.94 5.92
C PHE A 302 32.66 64.98 4.48
N PRO A 303 33.07 65.95 3.65
CA PRO A 303 32.74 65.95 2.23
C PRO A 303 33.41 64.74 1.55
N SER A 304 32.64 63.72 1.17
CA SER A 304 33.15 62.61 0.38
C SER A 304 33.14 62.98 -1.11
N PHE A 305 34.30 63.24 -1.69
CA PHE A 305 34.50 63.44 -3.13
C PHE A 305 34.48 62.11 -3.91
N VAL A 306 33.40 61.34 -3.81
CA VAL A 306 33.20 60.17 -4.68
C VAL A 306 31.98 60.44 -5.54
N GLN A 307 32.28 60.79 -6.77
CA GLN A 307 31.34 61.17 -7.81
C GLN A 307 31.06 59.94 -8.71
N LEU A 308 29.79 59.80 -9.11
CA LEU A 308 29.31 59.19 -10.37
C LEU A 308 29.08 57.65 -10.35
N HIS A 309 28.06 57.05 -11.01
CA HIS A 309 27.09 57.49 -12.03
C HIS A 309 25.75 56.77 -11.77
N GLU A 310 24.62 57.49 -11.78
CA GLU A 310 23.29 56.89 -12.01
C GLU A 310 22.91 57.15 -13.48
N ASP A 311 22.74 56.07 -14.24
CA ASP A 311 22.22 56.12 -15.61
C ASP A 311 20.74 56.50 -15.59
N ARG A 312 20.39 57.55 -16.35
CA ARG A 312 19.00 57.99 -16.56
C ARG A 312 18.22 56.95 -17.38
N PRO A 313 16.95 56.65 -17.04
CA PRO A 313 16.07 55.90 -17.93
C PRO A 313 15.62 56.78 -19.10
N SER A 314 15.67 56.22 -20.31
CA SER A 314 15.20 56.82 -21.55
C SER A 314 13.67 56.92 -21.57
N ASN A 315 13.18 58.10 -21.96
CA ASN A 315 11.77 58.44 -22.06
C ASN A 315 11.15 57.81 -23.33
N PRO A 316 9.97 57.18 -23.27
CA PRO A 316 9.27 56.69 -24.46
C PRO A 316 8.27 57.75 -24.92
N ASP A 317 8.57 58.47 -26.00
CA ASP A 317 7.57 59.15 -26.82
C ASP A 317 8.22 59.64 -28.11
N PHE A 318 8.21 58.81 -29.16
CA PHE A 318 8.10 59.27 -30.54
C PHE A 318 7.37 58.21 -31.37
N ARG A 319 6.34 58.72 -32.05
CA ARG A 319 5.41 58.16 -33.05
C ARG A 319 5.78 56.87 -33.77
#